data_AF-A0A0D3K424-F1
#
_entry.id   AF-A0A0D3K424-F1
#
_cell.length_a   1.000
_cell.length_b   1.000
_cell.length_c   1.000
_cell.angle_alpha   90.00
_cell.angle_beta   90.00
_cell.angle_gamma   90.00
#
_symmetry.space_group_name_H-M   'P 1'
#
loop_
_entity.id
_entity.type
_entity.pdbx_description
1 polymer ?
#
loop_
_entity_poly.entity_id
_entity_poly.type
_entity_poly.pdbx_seq_one_letter_code
_entity_poly.pdbx_strand_id
1 'polypeptide(L)'
;APRWDALHDGTKTSDGKLCFADAPEFTPSLTPAECIRKGIFGGCYFNPRGGKAGIFSRDIAIDHAEFPAEWFEADESLYLSRRYNVTTNAYRVKSGFGQREWESKGWIHAQDPRGWFQWYCRFFCGRRSADDARQIARWRACASSRGRWRNQLCGAVQRGSGRWDDVAVSP
;
A
#
# COMPACT_ATOMS: atom_id res chain seq x y z
N ALA A 1 -19.13 -2.57 11.50
CA ALA A 1 -18.17 -2.35 10.40
C ALA A 1 -18.80 -2.84 9.10
N PRO A 2 -18.55 -2.20 7.93
CA PRO A 2 -18.97 -2.78 6.66
C PRO A 2 -18.36 -4.18 6.55
N ARG A 3 -19.21 -5.21 6.53
CA ARG A 3 -18.80 -6.58 6.21
C ARG A 3 -18.70 -6.62 4.70
N TRP A 4 -17.48 -6.64 4.19
CA TRP A 4 -17.25 -6.80 2.77
C TRP A 4 -17.56 -8.25 2.37
N ASP A 5 -18.39 -8.43 1.34
CA ASP A 5 -19.07 -9.71 1.07
C ASP A 5 -18.15 -10.83 0.54
N ALA A 6 -16.91 -10.52 0.15
CA ALA A 6 -15.93 -11.50 -0.33
C ALA A 6 -14.49 -10.99 -0.13
N LEU A 7 -13.88 -11.35 1.01
CA LEU A 7 -12.44 -11.19 1.22
C LEU A 7 -11.69 -12.05 0.20
N HIS A 8 -10.77 -11.45 -0.53
CA HIS A 8 -9.78 -12.23 -1.26
C HIS A 8 -8.94 -13.00 -0.22
N ASP A 9 -8.81 -14.31 -0.39
CA ASP A 9 -8.12 -15.21 0.55
C ASP A 9 -6.59 -14.99 0.61
N GLY A 10 -6.05 -14.25 -0.35
CA GLY A 10 -4.62 -13.96 -0.47
C GLY A 10 -3.87 -15.02 -1.28
N THR A 11 -4.59 -15.92 -1.96
CA THR A 11 -4.00 -16.93 -2.84
C THR A 11 -3.21 -16.26 -3.95
N LYS A 12 -1.95 -16.67 -4.07
CA LYS A 12 -1.03 -16.20 -5.10
C LYS A 12 -0.87 -17.28 -6.17
N THR A 13 -0.68 -16.85 -7.41
CA THR A 13 -0.25 -17.69 -8.52
C THR A 13 1.16 -18.22 -8.30
N SER A 14 1.57 -19.18 -9.12
CA SER A 14 2.92 -19.78 -9.06
C SER A 14 4.06 -18.78 -9.23
N ASP A 15 3.82 -17.64 -9.86
CA ASP A 15 4.77 -16.53 -9.99
C ASP A 15 4.68 -15.50 -8.83
N GLY A 16 3.95 -15.84 -7.75
CA GLY A 16 3.90 -15.06 -6.51
C GLY A 16 3.06 -13.79 -6.60
N LYS A 17 2.13 -13.70 -7.55
CA LYS A 17 1.23 -12.55 -7.71
C LYS A 17 -0.19 -12.89 -7.28
N LEU A 18 -0.90 -11.89 -6.79
CA LEU A 18 -2.34 -11.99 -6.59
C LEU A 18 -3.05 -11.87 -7.94
N CYS A 19 -4.19 -12.54 -8.09
CA CYS A 19 -5.03 -12.44 -9.27
C CYS A 19 -6.49 -12.29 -8.84
N PHE A 20 -7.15 -11.26 -9.35
CA PHE A 20 -8.56 -10.99 -9.08
C PHE A 20 -9.36 -11.30 -10.35
N ALA A 21 -10.37 -12.16 -10.28
CA ALA A 21 -11.14 -12.60 -11.44
C ALA A 21 -11.81 -11.43 -12.18
N ASP A 22 -12.24 -10.42 -11.44
CA ASP A 22 -12.91 -9.21 -11.91
C ASP A 22 -11.96 -8.02 -12.15
N ALA A 23 -10.66 -8.20 -11.90
CA ALA A 23 -9.61 -7.23 -12.23
C ALA A 23 -8.30 -7.97 -12.60
N PRO A 24 -8.29 -8.75 -13.71
CA PRO A 24 -7.18 -9.63 -14.05
C PRO A 24 -5.86 -8.88 -14.33
N GLU A 25 -5.93 -7.58 -14.64
CA GLU A 25 -4.76 -6.75 -14.84
C GLU A 25 -4.11 -6.23 -13.56
N PHE A 26 -4.79 -6.34 -12.42
CA PHE A 26 -4.26 -5.91 -11.13
C PHE A 26 -3.62 -7.10 -10.43
N THR A 27 -2.28 -7.16 -10.49
CA THR A 27 -1.52 -8.34 -10.02
C THR A 27 -0.40 -7.97 -9.03
N PRO A 28 -0.74 -7.34 -7.88
CA PRO A 28 0.22 -7.02 -6.84
C PRO A 28 0.86 -8.30 -6.26
N SER A 29 2.13 -8.23 -5.85
CA SER A 29 2.85 -9.35 -5.23
C SER A 29 2.69 -9.43 -3.70
N LEU A 30 2.16 -8.38 -3.08
CA LEU A 30 1.96 -8.29 -1.62
C LEU A 30 0.50 -8.00 -1.30
N THR A 31 -0.04 -8.74 -0.35
CA THR A 31 -1.34 -8.46 0.30
C THR A 31 -1.25 -7.21 1.18
N PRO A 32 -2.39 -6.58 1.52
CA PRO A 32 -2.40 -5.51 2.51
C PRO A 32 -1.77 -5.91 3.86
N ALA A 33 -2.07 -7.13 4.33
CA ALA A 33 -1.49 -7.68 5.57
C ALA A 33 0.04 -7.77 5.50
N GLU A 34 0.60 -8.26 4.38
CA GLU A 34 2.07 -8.32 4.19
C GLU A 34 2.68 -6.92 4.13
N CYS A 35 2.02 -5.95 3.48
CA CYS A 35 2.46 -4.56 3.47
C CYS A 35 2.53 -3.96 4.87
N ILE A 36 1.49 -4.18 5.70
CA ILE A 36 1.44 -3.72 7.09
C ILE A 36 2.57 -4.35 7.91
N ARG A 37 2.73 -5.68 7.84
CA ARG A 37 3.78 -6.41 8.58
C ARG A 37 5.20 -6.03 8.17
N LYS A 38 5.40 -5.58 6.92
CA LYS A 38 6.68 -5.01 6.44
C LYS A 38 6.92 -3.56 6.88
N GLY A 39 5.94 -2.92 7.54
CA GLY A 39 6.06 -1.57 8.08
C GLY A 39 6.29 -0.51 7.00
N ILE A 40 5.69 -0.66 5.82
CA ILE A 40 5.94 0.23 4.66
C ILE A 40 5.64 1.71 4.93
N PHE A 41 4.87 2.01 5.99
CA PHE A 41 4.52 3.36 6.43
C PHE A 41 5.25 3.81 7.70
N GLY A 42 6.28 3.08 8.13
CA GLY A 42 7.04 3.39 9.35
C GLY A 42 6.14 3.51 10.57
N GLY A 43 5.12 2.66 10.68
CA GLY A 43 4.19 2.69 11.79
C GLY A 43 3.03 3.67 11.70
N CYS A 44 3.05 4.64 10.80
CA CYS A 44 2.19 5.82 10.89
C CYS A 44 1.13 5.85 9.76
N TYR A 45 0.22 4.88 9.75
CA TYR A 45 -0.85 4.82 8.76
C TYR A 45 -2.26 4.85 9.35
N PHE A 46 -2.55 3.98 10.32
CA PHE A 46 -3.89 3.83 10.92
C PHE A 46 -4.08 4.66 12.19
N ASN A 47 -3.10 5.47 12.59
CA ASN A 47 -3.27 6.34 13.74
C ASN A 47 -4.18 7.54 13.36
N PRO A 48 -5.33 7.73 14.02
CA PRO A 48 -6.28 8.81 13.69
C PRO A 48 -5.70 10.20 13.93
N ARG A 49 -4.70 10.32 14.82
CA ARG A 49 -3.96 11.54 15.14
C ARG A 49 -2.56 11.55 14.49
N GLY A 50 -2.26 10.56 13.65
CA GLY A 50 -0.98 10.39 12.97
C GLY A 50 -1.03 10.84 11.50
N GLY A 51 0.12 11.26 11.01
CA GLY A 51 0.29 11.83 9.67
C GLY A 51 0.54 13.34 9.69
N LYS A 52 0.98 13.87 8.55
CA LYS A 52 1.10 15.33 8.35
C LYS A 52 -0.26 15.87 7.91
N ALA A 53 -0.59 17.09 8.33
CA ALA A 53 -1.79 17.78 7.86
C ALA A 53 -1.81 17.83 6.32
N GLY A 54 -2.94 17.44 5.74
CA GLY A 54 -3.26 17.63 4.34
C GLY A 54 -3.92 19.00 4.08
N ILE A 55 -4.29 19.24 2.83
CA ILE A 55 -5.40 20.05 2.34
C ILE A 55 -6.72 19.55 2.94
N PHE A 56 -6.93 18.23 3.02
CA PHE A 56 -8.03 17.69 3.84
C PHE A 56 -7.68 17.88 5.33
N SER A 57 -8.70 18.06 6.18
CA SER A 57 -8.55 18.29 7.63
C SER A 57 -7.50 17.36 8.26
N ARG A 58 -6.83 17.82 9.33
CA ARG A 58 -5.81 17.04 10.04
C ARG A 58 -6.34 15.68 10.50
N ASP A 59 -7.62 15.62 10.84
CA ASP A 59 -8.28 14.39 11.25
C ASP A 59 -8.81 13.64 10.03
N ILE A 60 -7.97 12.77 9.47
CA ILE A 60 -8.40 11.80 8.47
C ILE A 60 -8.82 10.54 9.22
N ALA A 61 -10.14 10.35 9.32
CA ALA A 61 -10.75 9.16 9.91
C ALA A 61 -10.34 7.92 9.10
N ILE A 62 -9.41 7.15 9.66
CA ILE A 62 -9.11 5.79 9.26
C ILE A 62 -9.03 4.97 10.54
N ASP A 63 -9.69 3.82 10.53
CA ASP A 63 -9.71 2.89 11.66
C ASP A 63 -9.27 1.53 11.16
N HIS A 64 -8.27 0.94 11.80
CA HIS A 64 -7.82 -0.40 11.44
C HIS A 64 -8.91 -1.45 11.71
N ALA A 65 -9.86 -1.18 12.60
CA ALA A 65 -11.03 -2.04 12.85
C ALA A 65 -12.00 -2.13 11.66
N GLU A 66 -11.79 -1.33 10.61
CA GLU A 66 -12.48 -1.50 9.32
C GLU A 66 -12.05 -2.79 8.59
N PHE A 67 -10.84 -3.28 8.87
CA PHE A 67 -10.20 -4.38 8.16
C PHE A 67 -10.09 -5.63 9.04
N PRO A 68 -9.82 -6.81 8.46
CA PRO A 68 -9.71 -8.06 9.20
C PRO A 68 -8.67 -7.98 10.33
N ALA A 69 -9.03 -8.42 11.52
CA ALA A 69 -8.22 -8.27 12.72
C ALA A 69 -6.87 -9.01 12.59
N GLU A 70 -6.85 -10.14 11.87
CA GLU A 70 -5.66 -10.96 11.63
C GLU A 70 -4.56 -10.22 10.85
N TRP A 71 -4.88 -9.15 10.13
CA TRP A 71 -3.88 -8.30 9.48
C TRP A 71 -3.03 -7.52 10.49
N PHE A 72 -3.58 -7.31 11.69
CA PHE A 72 -3.01 -6.52 12.77
C PHE A 72 -2.55 -7.38 13.96
N GLU A 73 -2.49 -8.71 13.80
CA GLU A 73 -1.79 -9.62 14.73
C GLU A 73 -0.27 -9.45 14.59
N ALA A 74 0.22 -8.25 14.91
CA ALA A 74 1.61 -7.83 14.87
C ALA A 74 1.81 -6.68 15.87
N ASP A 75 3.06 -6.23 16.05
CA ASP A 75 3.37 -5.08 16.90
C ASP A 75 2.63 -3.82 16.42
N GLU A 76 1.85 -3.18 17.30
CA GLU A 76 1.09 -1.96 17.00
C GLU A 76 1.96 -0.83 16.44
N SER A 77 3.26 -0.81 16.78
CA SER A 77 4.21 0.17 16.25
C SER A 77 4.37 0.10 14.71
N LEU A 78 3.93 -0.98 14.06
CA LEU A 78 3.92 -1.15 12.61
C LEU A 78 2.75 -0.42 11.91
N TYR A 79 1.71 -0.02 12.64
CA TYR A 79 0.52 0.59 12.03
C TYR A 79 -0.18 1.73 12.82
N LEU A 80 0.02 1.82 14.15
CA LEU A 80 -0.57 2.80 15.06
C LEU A 80 0.40 3.83 15.64
N SER A 81 1.66 3.88 15.19
CA SER A 81 2.60 4.91 15.62
C SER A 81 2.12 6.32 15.25
N ARG A 82 2.26 7.28 16.17
CA ARG A 82 1.89 8.70 15.92
C ARG A 82 2.87 9.40 14.97
N ARG A 83 4.14 8.97 14.98
CA ARG A 83 5.23 9.53 14.17
C ARG A 83 5.83 8.41 13.34
N TYR A 84 6.30 8.76 12.13
CA TYR A 84 7.00 7.81 11.28
C TYR A 84 8.28 7.35 11.97
N ASN A 85 8.41 6.05 12.19
CA ASN A 85 9.63 5.40 12.65
C ASN A 85 10.26 4.64 11.48
N VAL A 86 11.47 5.03 11.09
CA VAL A 86 12.17 4.36 9.99
C VAL A 86 12.63 2.96 10.35
N THR A 87 12.85 2.66 11.63
CA THR A 87 13.35 1.36 12.08
C THR A 87 12.31 0.25 11.97
N THR A 88 11.02 0.61 11.87
CA THR A 88 9.92 -0.35 11.67
C THR A 88 9.69 -0.68 10.20
N ASN A 89 10.27 0.08 9.27
CA ASN A 89 10.25 -0.25 7.85
C ASN A 89 11.28 -1.34 7.54
N ALA A 90 10.87 -2.38 6.80
CA ALA A 90 11.70 -3.53 6.45
C ALA A 90 13.05 -3.16 5.82
N TYR A 91 13.10 -2.07 5.07
CA TYR A 91 14.30 -1.59 4.39
C TYR A 91 14.99 -0.44 5.11
N ARG A 92 14.43 0.04 6.23
CA ARG A 92 14.95 1.17 7.00
C ARG A 92 15.16 2.44 6.16
N VAL A 93 14.35 2.59 5.11
CA VAL A 93 14.32 3.77 4.26
C VAL A 93 12.93 4.39 4.36
N LYS A 94 12.88 5.72 4.40
CA LYS A 94 11.61 6.44 4.31
C LYS A 94 11.21 6.59 2.84
N SER A 95 10.06 6.04 2.48
CA SER A 95 9.49 6.16 1.14
C SER A 95 8.17 6.94 1.14
N GLY A 96 7.93 7.72 0.10
CA GLY A 96 6.65 8.38 -0.16
C GLY A 96 6.60 9.88 0.11
N PHE A 97 5.65 10.53 -0.56
CA PHE A 97 5.34 11.95 -0.39
C PHE A 97 4.44 12.20 0.84
N GLY A 98 4.40 13.43 1.33
CA GLY A 98 3.50 13.83 2.42
C GLY A 98 2.04 13.97 1.97
N GLN A 99 1.08 13.80 2.89
CA GLN A 99 -0.37 13.86 2.60
C GLN A 99 -0.77 15.06 1.72
N ARG A 100 -0.33 16.28 2.07
CA ARG A 100 -0.58 17.50 1.30
C ARG A 100 -0.12 17.43 -0.17
N GLU A 101 1.01 16.78 -0.43
CA GLU A 101 1.54 16.62 -1.79
C GLU A 101 0.74 15.59 -2.59
N TRP A 102 0.24 14.54 -1.93
CA TRP A 102 -0.68 13.59 -2.58
C TRP A 102 -2.00 14.28 -2.97
N GLU A 103 -2.54 15.10 -2.09
CA GLU A 103 -3.79 15.81 -2.34
C GLU A 103 -3.63 16.88 -3.42
N SER A 104 -2.53 17.65 -3.40
CA SER A 104 -2.28 18.67 -4.44
C SER A 104 -2.09 18.07 -5.84
N LYS A 105 -1.64 16.81 -5.92
CA LYS A 105 -1.54 16.05 -7.18
C LYS A 105 -2.86 15.40 -7.62
N GLY A 106 -3.95 15.58 -6.87
CA GLY A 106 -5.23 14.93 -7.15
C GLY A 106 -5.20 13.40 -6.98
N TRP A 107 -4.27 12.90 -6.16
CA TRP A 107 -4.04 11.47 -5.98
C TRP A 107 -4.88 10.84 -4.87
N ILE A 108 -5.52 11.67 -4.05
CA ILE A 108 -6.45 11.26 -3.00
C ILE A 108 -7.88 11.42 -3.51
N HIS A 109 -8.71 10.41 -3.27
CA HIS A 109 -10.15 10.46 -3.53
C HIS A 109 -10.88 10.54 -2.20
N ALA A 110 -11.97 11.31 -2.11
CA ALA A 110 -12.69 11.51 -0.85
C ALA A 110 -13.16 10.20 -0.21
N GLN A 111 -13.51 9.21 -1.04
CA GLN A 111 -13.89 7.88 -0.57
C GLN A 111 -12.74 7.17 0.18
N ASP A 112 -11.48 7.38 -0.23
CA ASP A 112 -10.28 6.72 0.31
C ASP A 112 -9.25 7.81 0.72
N PRO A 113 -9.48 8.52 1.84
CA PRO A 113 -8.74 9.72 2.19
C PRO A 113 -7.26 9.48 2.56
N ARG A 114 -6.87 8.23 2.88
CA ARG A 114 -5.47 7.81 3.05
C ARG A 114 -4.85 7.25 1.76
N GLY A 115 -5.52 7.47 0.63
CA GLY A 115 -4.99 7.25 -0.71
C GLY A 115 -5.01 5.80 -1.16
N TRP A 116 -4.09 5.49 -2.08
CA TRP A 116 -4.10 4.23 -2.83
C TRP A 116 -4.06 2.98 -1.95
N PHE A 117 -3.33 3.01 -0.81
CA PHE A 117 -3.26 1.84 0.05
C PHE A 117 -4.58 1.54 0.78
N GLN A 118 -5.33 2.56 1.22
CA GLN A 118 -6.68 2.37 1.77
C GLN A 118 -7.64 1.85 0.71
N TRP A 119 -7.55 2.38 -0.52
CA TRP A 119 -8.29 1.82 -1.65
C TRP A 119 -7.94 0.33 -1.83
N TYR A 120 -6.66 -0.03 -1.80
CA TYR A 120 -6.20 -1.41 -1.96
C TYR A 120 -6.72 -2.32 -0.84
N CYS A 121 -6.66 -1.90 0.42
CA CYS A 121 -7.21 -2.65 1.54
C CYS A 121 -8.70 -2.98 1.32
N ARG A 122 -9.50 -1.99 0.94
CA ARG A 122 -10.94 -2.18 0.70
C ARG A 122 -11.22 -3.00 -0.55
N PHE A 123 -10.46 -2.78 -1.63
CA PHE A 123 -10.54 -3.56 -2.86
C PHE A 123 -10.25 -5.04 -2.58
N PHE A 124 -9.19 -5.33 -1.82
CA PHE A 124 -8.80 -6.67 -1.40
C PHE A 124 -9.88 -7.31 -0.51
N CYS A 125 -10.57 -6.52 0.32
CA CYS A 125 -11.71 -7.00 1.11
C CYS A 125 -12.97 -7.26 0.26
N GLY A 126 -13.00 -6.89 -1.02
CA GLY A 126 -14.14 -7.13 -1.91
C GLY A 126 -14.93 -5.88 -2.31
N ARG A 127 -14.57 -4.69 -1.81
CA ARG A 127 -15.21 -3.44 -2.27
C ARG A 127 -14.91 -3.22 -3.75
N ARG A 128 -15.94 -2.83 -4.51
CA ARG A 128 -15.81 -2.31 -5.87
C ARG A 128 -16.35 -0.88 -5.96
N SER A 129 -15.74 -0.07 -6.80
CA SER A 129 -16.09 1.35 -6.96
C SER A 129 -15.78 1.86 -8.37
N ALA A 130 -16.42 2.97 -8.76
CA ALA A 130 -16.10 3.64 -10.02
C ALA A 130 -14.64 4.12 -10.10
N ASP A 131 -13.93 4.22 -8.98
CA ASP A 131 -12.53 4.65 -8.92
C ASP A 131 -11.53 3.52 -9.22
N ASP A 132 -11.99 2.25 -9.28
CA ASP A 132 -11.11 1.08 -9.36
C ASP A 132 -10.25 1.11 -10.63
N ALA A 133 -10.84 1.42 -11.78
CA ALA A 133 -10.11 1.53 -13.04
C ALA A 133 -8.95 2.55 -12.97
N ARG A 134 -9.18 3.70 -12.30
CA ARG A 134 -8.14 4.72 -12.12
C ARG A 134 -7.03 4.23 -11.22
N GLN A 135 -7.36 3.58 -10.10
CA GLN A 135 -6.37 3.13 -9.13
C GLN A 135 -5.56 1.93 -9.64
N ILE A 136 -6.18 1.03 -10.39
CA ILE A 136 -5.53 -0.05 -11.12
C ILE A 136 -4.58 0.52 -12.18
N ALA A 137 -5.04 1.48 -12.99
CA ALA A 137 -4.19 2.11 -14.00
C ALA A 137 -2.95 2.80 -13.39
N ARG A 138 -3.11 3.46 -12.24
CA ARG A 138 -2.00 4.07 -11.48
C ARG A 138 -1.01 3.02 -11.00
N TRP A 139 -1.49 1.91 -10.42
CA TRP A 139 -0.62 0.80 -10.03
C TRP A 139 0.12 0.23 -11.24
N ARG A 140 -0.57 0.03 -12.37
CA ARG A 140 0.04 -0.50 -13.60
C ARG A 140 1.18 0.39 -14.11
N ALA A 141 0.98 1.70 -14.14
CA ALA A 141 2.00 2.66 -14.55
C ALA A 141 3.23 2.66 -13.63
N CYS A 142 3.08 2.23 -12.37
CA CYS A 142 4.14 2.22 -11.37
C CYS A 142 4.85 0.86 -11.26
N ALA A 143 4.11 -0.23 -11.07
CA ALA A 143 4.61 -1.49 -10.53
C ALA A 143 4.35 -2.72 -11.42
N SER A 144 3.53 -2.62 -12.48
CA SER A 144 3.35 -3.73 -13.42
C SER A 144 4.65 -4.03 -14.18
N SER A 145 4.65 -5.06 -15.03
CA SER A 145 5.79 -5.37 -15.93
C SER A 145 6.19 -4.21 -16.84
N ARG A 146 5.28 -3.28 -17.14
CA ARG A 146 5.57 -2.05 -17.90
C ARG A 146 5.69 -0.80 -17.01
N GLY A 147 5.67 -0.98 -15.69
CA GLY A 147 5.68 0.08 -14.70
C GLY A 147 7.03 0.78 -14.61
N ARG A 148 7.01 2.11 -14.51
CA ARG A 148 8.21 2.95 -14.44
C ARG A 148 9.12 2.55 -13.28
N TRP A 149 8.56 2.44 -12.07
CA TRP A 149 9.35 2.21 -10.86
C TRP A 149 9.94 0.80 -10.82
N ARG A 150 9.15 -0.21 -11.24
CA ARG A 150 9.67 -1.57 -11.40
C ARG A 150 10.85 -1.62 -12.36
N ASN A 151 10.71 -1.02 -13.54
CA ASN A 151 11.76 -1.06 -14.56
C ASN A 151 13.01 -0.27 -14.14
N GLN A 152 12.82 0.86 -13.45
CA GLN A 152 13.92 1.61 -12.85
C GLN A 152 14.68 0.74 -11.82
N LEU A 153 13.96 0.04 -10.96
CA LEU A 153 14.52 -0.86 -9.94
C LEU A 153 15.25 -2.04 -10.56
N CYS A 154 14.64 -2.74 -11.53
CA CYS A 154 15.31 -3.84 -12.25
C CYS A 154 16.59 -3.35 -12.94
N GLY A 155 16.56 -2.17 -13.55
CA GLY A 155 17.76 -1.57 -14.13
C GLY A 155 18.82 -1.22 -13.08
N ALA A 156 18.42 -0.77 -11.89
CA ALA A 156 19.35 -0.53 -10.78
C ALA A 156 19.99 -1.84 -10.30
N VAL A 157 19.20 -2.90 -10.13
CA VAL A 157 19.69 -4.25 -9.78
C VAL A 157 20.69 -4.75 -10.81
N GLN A 158 20.36 -4.65 -12.10
CA GLN A 158 21.23 -5.11 -13.19
C GLN A 158 22.56 -4.34 -13.26
N ARG A 159 22.56 -3.04 -12.94
CA ARG A 159 23.78 -2.21 -12.87
C ARG A 159 24.58 -2.40 -11.58
N GLY A 160 23.90 -2.83 -10.51
CA GLY A 160 24.49 -3.12 -9.22
C GLY A 160 25.01 -4.56 -9.14
N SER A 161 24.55 -5.31 -8.14
CA SER A 161 24.99 -6.68 -7.89
C SER A 161 24.42 -7.73 -8.84
N GLY A 162 23.43 -7.37 -9.68
CA GLY A 162 22.67 -8.31 -10.50
C GLY A 162 21.73 -9.22 -9.71
N ARG A 163 21.75 -9.13 -8.37
CA ARG A 163 20.95 -9.94 -7.46
C ARG A 163 19.64 -9.26 -7.14
N TRP A 164 18.53 -9.93 -7.42
CA TRP A 164 17.20 -9.41 -7.15
C TRP A 164 16.90 -9.26 -5.64
N ASP A 165 17.61 -10.00 -4.80
CA ASP A 165 17.46 -10.04 -3.34
C ASP A 165 18.44 -9.11 -2.60
N ASP A 166 19.19 -8.29 -3.33
CA ASP A 166 20.10 -7.32 -2.74
C ASP A 166 19.35 -6.08 -2.24
N VAL A 167 19.08 -6.05 -0.93
CA VAL A 167 18.37 -4.97 -0.24
C VAL A 167 19.12 -3.62 -0.26
N ALA A 168 20.42 -3.59 -0.60
CA ALA A 168 21.14 -2.33 -0.75
C ALA A 168 20.79 -1.63 -2.08
N VAL A 169 20.40 -2.40 -3.11
CA VAL A 169 20.01 -1.88 -4.43
C VAL A 169 18.50 -1.85 -4.61
N SER A 170 17.80 -2.79 -3.96
CA SER A 170 16.34 -2.87 -3.90
C SER A 170 15.80 -2.74 -2.47
N PRO A 171 15.92 -1.55 -1.86
CA PRO A 171 15.31 -1.23 -0.57
C PRO A 171 13.81 -0.92 -0.69
#